data_AF-A0A225UGV2-F1
#
_entry.id   AF-A0A225UGV2-F1
#
_cell.length_a   1.000
_cell.length_b   1.000
_cell.length_c   1.000
_cell.angle_alpha   90.00
_cell.angle_beta   90.00
_cell.angle_gamma   90.00
#
_symmetry.space_group_name_H-M   'P 1'
#
loop_
_entity.id
_entity.type
_entity.pdbx_description
1 polymer ?
#
loop_
_entity_poly.entity_id
_entity_poly.type
_entity_poly.pdbx_seq_one_letter_code
_entity_poly.pdbx_strand_id
1 'polypeptide(L)'
;MVEAACRETHVSYRIFGIVVKFDSYKQSQGYPDFEPHKPDIHILKTRWDLEAYQALVHVPAPVNGRPAQDEDGEYIRAPWSVMFYFRVTVFYFHEVRDLNSETLDGIKDYVDFMRINAKTWWAILHWLTISFLGRDAADTDASRDLYEERRRNVKRLRAQYEALLKRLFAIPGFPKTLVYEPGLWTLP
;
A
#
# COMPACT_ATOMS: atom_id res chain seq x y z
N MET A 1 -41.74 20.09 22.57
CA MET A 1 -40.37 20.44 23.04
C MET A 1 -39.53 19.18 22.84
N VAL A 2 -38.88 18.91 21.70
CA VAL A 2 -37.87 19.65 20.93
C VAL A 2 -36.64 20.05 21.76
N GLU A 3 -35.48 19.62 21.24
CA GLU A 3 -34.07 19.78 21.65
C GLU A 3 -33.52 18.76 22.68
N ALA A 4 -32.43 18.02 22.42
CA ALA A 4 -31.44 18.10 21.36
C ALA A 4 -30.98 16.69 20.93
N ALA A 5 -30.92 16.52 19.61
CA ALA A 5 -30.33 15.35 18.97
C ALA A 5 -28.83 15.29 19.27
N CYS A 6 -28.38 14.28 20.01
CA CYS A 6 -26.98 13.90 20.02
C CYS A 6 -26.67 13.17 18.70
N ARG A 7 -26.49 13.96 17.64
CA ARG A 7 -25.89 13.54 16.39
C ARG A 7 -24.39 13.36 16.63
N GLU A 8 -23.96 12.19 17.08
CA GLU A 8 -22.56 11.78 16.98
C GLU A 8 -22.47 10.53 16.13
N THR A 9 -22.61 10.72 14.81
CA THR A 9 -22.24 9.74 13.80
C THR A 9 -20.72 9.74 13.67
N HIS A 10 -20.03 9.06 14.59
CA HIS A 10 -18.58 8.94 14.57
C HIS A 10 -18.16 7.48 14.32
N VAL A 11 -17.76 7.24 13.06
CA VAL A 11 -16.58 6.51 12.54
C VAL A 11 -16.40 5.01 12.82
N SER A 12 -16.10 4.22 11.79
CA SER A 12 -15.88 2.76 11.90
C SER A 12 -14.65 2.26 11.12
N TYR A 13 -13.81 1.44 11.76
CA TYR A 13 -12.84 0.52 11.15
C TYR A 13 -12.85 -0.80 11.93
N ARG A 14 -12.47 -1.94 11.33
CA ARG A 14 -12.61 -3.27 11.98
C ARG A 14 -11.29 -3.83 12.54
N ILE A 15 -11.32 -4.47 13.72
CA ILE A 15 -10.21 -5.25 14.31
C ILE A 15 -10.67 -6.71 14.48
N PHE A 16 -9.91 -7.68 13.95
CA PHE A 16 -10.28 -9.13 13.96
C PHE A 16 -11.70 -9.43 13.46
N GLY A 17 -12.23 -8.60 12.55
CA GLY A 17 -13.61 -8.69 12.04
C GLY A 17 -14.67 -7.97 12.88
N ILE A 18 -14.31 -7.40 14.03
CA ILE A 18 -15.18 -6.63 14.93
C ILE A 18 -15.11 -5.14 14.58
N VAL A 19 -16.24 -4.45 14.46
CA VAL A 19 -16.30 -2.99 14.21
C VAL A 19 -15.84 -2.23 15.45
N VAL A 20 -14.82 -1.39 15.30
CA VAL A 20 -14.24 -0.53 16.34
C VAL A 20 -14.36 0.94 15.90
N LYS A 21 -14.68 1.82 16.86
CA LYS A 21 -14.88 3.26 16.66
C LYS A 21 -13.53 3.98 16.48
N PHE A 22 -13.41 4.98 15.58
CA PHE A 22 -12.20 5.83 15.56
C PHE A 22 -12.01 6.46 16.92
N ASP A 23 -10.75 6.49 17.35
CA ASP A 23 -10.31 7.45 18.33
C ASP A 23 -9.63 8.64 17.62
N SER A 24 -9.86 9.83 18.16
CA SER A 24 -9.35 11.11 17.65
C SER A 24 -7.87 11.33 17.94
N TYR A 25 -7.24 10.43 18.71
CA TYR A 25 -5.86 10.57 19.15
C TYR A 25 -4.88 9.97 18.14
N LYS A 26 -4.14 10.87 17.46
CA LYS A 26 -2.91 10.69 16.67
C LYS A 26 -2.65 9.26 16.12
N GLN A 27 -3.02 9.05 14.85
CA GLN A 27 -2.56 7.91 14.04
C GLN A 27 -1.56 8.34 12.97
N SER A 28 -0.53 7.53 12.73
CA SER A 28 0.39 7.68 11.60
C SER A 28 -0.28 7.34 10.27
N GLN A 29 0.18 7.94 9.16
CA GLN A 29 -0.31 7.63 7.82
C GLN A 29 -0.02 6.16 7.45
N GLY A 30 -1.07 5.45 7.01
CA GLY A 30 -0.95 4.17 6.33
C GLY A 30 -1.08 2.93 7.21
N TYR A 31 -2.30 2.37 7.24
CA TYR A 31 -2.54 1.01 7.72
C TYR A 31 -2.74 0.10 6.50
N PRO A 32 -1.97 -0.98 6.34
CA PRO A 32 -1.92 -1.79 5.12
C PRO A 32 -3.21 -2.56 4.75
N ASP A 33 -4.23 -2.65 5.62
CA ASP A 33 -5.34 -3.62 5.44
C ASP A 33 -6.77 -3.03 5.49
N PHE A 34 -6.97 -1.70 5.50
CA PHE A 34 -8.30 -1.10 5.71
C PHE A 34 -8.70 0.01 4.72
N GLU A 35 -9.74 -0.22 3.92
CA GLU A 35 -10.34 0.85 3.10
C GLU A 35 -11.12 1.85 3.98
N PRO A 36 -10.88 3.16 3.87
CA PRO A 36 -11.68 4.16 4.54
C PRO A 36 -13.15 4.11 4.12
N HIS A 37 -14.06 4.18 5.07
CA HIS A 37 -15.49 4.30 4.76
C HIS A 37 -15.74 5.59 3.96
N LYS A 38 -16.37 5.49 2.78
CA LYS A 38 -16.52 6.63 1.85
C LYS A 38 -17.09 7.91 2.47
N PRO A 39 -18.12 7.86 3.34
CA PRO A 39 -18.59 9.02 4.09
C PRO A 39 -17.50 9.74 4.92
N ASP A 40 -16.52 9.01 5.44
CA ASP A 40 -15.49 9.53 6.35
C ASP A 40 -14.20 9.95 5.63
N ILE A 41 -14.13 9.80 4.30
CA ILE A 41 -12.94 10.13 3.50
C ILE A 41 -12.53 11.61 3.62
N HIS A 42 -13.48 12.48 3.94
CA HIS A 42 -13.21 13.91 4.17
C HIS A 42 -12.29 14.14 5.38
N ILE A 43 -12.37 13.30 6.43
CA ILE A 43 -11.49 13.35 7.61
C ILE A 43 -10.05 12.99 7.22
N LEU A 44 -9.87 12.08 6.26
CA LEU A 44 -8.52 11.74 5.77
C LEU A 44 -7.96 12.84 4.87
N LYS A 45 -8.81 13.48 4.07
CA LYS A 45 -8.42 14.63 3.26
C LYS A 45 -7.96 15.82 4.10
N THR A 46 -8.55 16.07 5.28
CA THR A 46 -8.09 17.14 6.18
C THR A 46 -6.76 16.83 6.86
N ARG A 47 -6.33 15.56 6.88
CA ARG A 47 -5.02 15.12 7.39
C ARG A 47 -3.94 15.08 6.29
N TRP A 48 -4.29 15.41 5.05
CA TRP A 48 -3.30 15.46 3.98
C TRP A 48 -2.27 16.54 4.30
N ASP A 49 -1.02 16.13 4.36
CA ASP A 49 0.13 16.99 4.58
C ASP A 49 1.18 16.60 3.54
N LEU A 50 1.35 17.47 2.55
CA LEU A 50 2.27 17.25 1.43
C LEU A 50 3.71 17.14 1.92
N GLU A 51 4.10 17.98 2.87
CA GLU A 51 5.47 18.08 3.37
C GLU A 51 5.82 16.84 4.20
N ALA A 52 4.91 16.43 5.10
CA ALA A 52 5.07 15.19 5.86
C ALA A 52 5.13 13.96 4.93
N TYR A 53 4.32 13.93 3.88
CA TYR A 53 4.37 12.84 2.88
C TYR A 53 5.69 12.85 2.11
N GLN A 54 6.17 14.01 1.67
CA GLN A 54 7.44 14.14 0.95
C GLN A 54 8.61 13.69 1.83
N ALA A 55 8.62 14.09 3.10
CA ALA A 55 9.61 13.64 4.08
C ALA A 55 9.59 12.12 4.26
N LEU A 56 8.39 11.52 4.37
CA LEU A 56 8.22 10.07 4.53
C LEU A 56 8.78 9.27 3.35
N VAL A 57 8.62 9.75 2.12
CA VAL A 57 9.07 9.03 0.91
C VAL A 57 10.46 9.45 0.44
N HIS A 58 11.09 10.43 1.09
CA HIS A 58 12.41 10.91 0.74
C HIS A 58 13.47 9.87 1.14
N VAL A 59 14.27 9.46 0.17
CA VAL A 59 15.48 8.65 0.39
C VAL A 59 16.66 9.47 -0.10
N PRO A 60 17.56 9.91 0.79
CA PRO A 60 18.70 10.71 0.38
C PRO A 60 19.65 9.93 -0.53
N ALA A 61 20.32 10.64 -1.44
CA ALA A 61 21.34 10.03 -2.29
C ALA A 61 22.50 9.47 -1.44
N PRO A 62 23.09 8.32 -1.82
CA PRO A 62 24.26 7.80 -1.15
C PRO A 62 25.43 8.80 -1.18
N VAL A 63 26.11 8.97 -0.05
CA VAL A 63 27.32 9.80 0.06
C VAL A 63 28.52 8.86 0.08
N ASN A 64 29.46 9.04 -0.85
CA ASN A 64 30.64 8.17 -1.01
C ASN A 64 30.28 6.67 -1.14
N GLY A 65 29.17 6.37 -1.83
CA GLY A 65 28.68 5.01 -2.02
C GLY A 65 28.03 4.37 -0.79
N ARG A 66 27.93 5.09 0.34
CA ARG A 66 27.24 4.63 1.54
C ARG A 66 25.80 5.16 1.56
N PRO A 67 24.79 4.31 1.81
CA PRO A 67 23.43 4.78 2.01
C PRO A 67 23.36 5.78 3.17
N ALA A 68 22.45 6.74 3.08
CA ALA A 68 22.22 7.68 4.16
C ALA A 68 21.72 6.96 5.42
N GLN A 69 22.09 7.49 6.58
CA GLN A 69 21.67 6.99 7.89
C GLN A 69 20.91 8.09 8.62
N ASP A 70 19.96 7.69 9.48
CA ASP A 70 19.29 8.60 10.41
C ASP A 70 20.15 8.88 11.66
N GLU A 71 19.58 9.61 12.62
CA GLU A 71 20.27 10.01 13.87
C GLU A 71 20.68 8.79 14.73
N ASP A 72 20.00 7.66 14.57
CA ASP A 72 20.27 6.41 15.28
C ASP A 72 21.29 5.52 14.52
N GLY A 73 21.72 5.94 13.33
CA GLY A 73 22.65 5.20 12.49
C GLY A 73 21.99 4.13 11.60
N GLU A 74 20.66 4.08 11.54
CA GLU A 74 19.92 3.15 10.71
C GLU A 74 19.84 3.63 9.26
N TYR A 75 19.92 2.71 8.30
CA TYR A 75 19.87 3.08 6.89
C TYR A 75 18.49 3.61 6.51
N ILE A 76 18.45 4.82 5.95
CA ILE A 76 17.22 5.40 5.41
C ILE A 76 16.87 4.64 4.12
N ARG A 77 15.70 4.00 4.13
CA ARG A 77 15.17 3.19 3.03
C ARG A 77 13.78 3.67 2.65
N ALA A 78 13.43 3.47 1.39
CA ALA A 78 12.06 3.75 0.97
C ALA A 78 11.07 2.84 1.72
N PRO A 79 9.90 3.35 2.17
CA PRO A 79 8.92 2.55 2.89
C PRO A 79 8.47 1.28 2.16
N TRP A 80 8.33 1.35 0.84
CA TRP A 80 7.96 0.18 0.02
C TRP A 80 9.07 -0.87 -0.09
N SER A 81 10.35 -0.46 -0.02
CA SER A 81 11.47 -1.39 0.00
C SER A 81 11.51 -2.15 1.32
N VAL A 82 11.23 -1.48 2.43
CA VAL A 82 11.06 -2.08 3.76
C VAL A 82 9.88 -3.06 3.74
N MET A 83 8.72 -2.63 3.25
CA MET A 83 7.53 -3.48 3.10
C MET A 83 7.80 -4.75 2.27
N PHE A 84 8.53 -4.63 1.14
CA PHE A 84 8.90 -5.78 0.33
C PHE A 84 9.90 -6.71 1.03
N TYR A 85 10.88 -6.15 1.74
CA TYR A 85 11.90 -6.94 2.44
C TYR A 85 11.31 -7.77 3.57
N PHE A 86 10.40 -7.20 4.35
CA PHE A 86 9.75 -7.86 5.50
C PHE A 86 8.51 -8.68 5.13
N ARG A 87 8.20 -8.86 3.85
CA ARG A 87 7.11 -9.74 3.43
C ARG A 87 7.39 -11.19 3.82
N VAL A 88 6.34 -11.99 3.95
CA VAL A 88 6.47 -13.45 4.09
C VAL A 88 7.17 -14.02 2.85
N THR A 89 8.22 -14.82 3.06
CA THR A 89 9.02 -15.43 1.97
C THR A 89 8.90 -16.95 1.90
N VAL A 90 7.99 -17.54 2.68
CA VAL A 90 7.72 -18.97 2.75
C VAL A 90 6.28 -19.26 2.34
N PHE A 91 6.02 -20.45 1.81
CA PHE A 91 4.67 -20.94 1.60
C PHE A 91 4.12 -21.53 2.90
N TYR A 92 2.85 -21.25 3.18
CA TYR A 92 2.10 -21.77 4.32
C TYR A 92 1.07 -22.83 3.91
N PHE A 93 0.55 -22.77 2.68
CA PHE A 93 -0.54 -23.64 2.23
C PHE A 93 -0.08 -24.69 1.21
N HIS A 94 1.04 -24.46 0.52
CA HIS A 94 1.58 -25.36 -0.50
C HIS A 94 3.00 -25.79 -0.17
N GLU A 95 3.36 -27.02 -0.54
CA GLU A 95 4.72 -27.51 -0.43
C GLU A 95 5.45 -27.45 -1.77
N VAL A 96 6.73 -27.05 -1.76
CA VAL A 96 7.55 -26.91 -2.97
C VAL A 96 7.66 -28.23 -3.75
N ARG A 97 7.68 -29.38 -3.07
CA ARG A 97 7.78 -30.70 -3.71
C ARG A 97 6.57 -31.05 -4.58
N ASP A 98 5.44 -30.39 -4.36
CA ASP A 98 4.21 -30.59 -5.12
C ASP A 98 4.10 -29.65 -6.33
N LEU A 99 5.07 -28.74 -6.52
CA LEU A 99 5.09 -27.75 -7.59
C LEU A 99 6.09 -28.13 -8.68
N ASN A 100 5.67 -27.98 -9.94
CA ASN A 100 6.58 -28.15 -11.08
C ASN A 100 7.50 -26.92 -11.27
N SER A 101 8.58 -27.09 -12.03
CA SER A 101 9.56 -26.01 -12.26
C SER A 101 8.95 -24.78 -12.92
N GLU A 102 8.02 -24.95 -13.86
CA GLU A 102 7.33 -23.84 -14.53
C GLU A 102 6.49 -23.02 -13.55
N THR A 103 5.84 -23.69 -12.58
CA THR A 103 5.09 -23.03 -11.51
C THR A 103 6.04 -22.22 -10.62
N LEU A 104 7.18 -22.78 -10.24
CA LEU A 104 8.18 -22.08 -9.42
C LEU A 104 8.75 -20.85 -10.16
N ASP A 105 9.03 -20.96 -11.45
CA ASP A 105 9.45 -19.84 -12.29
C ASP A 105 8.33 -18.77 -12.38
N GLY A 106 7.07 -19.19 -12.52
CA GLY A 106 5.92 -18.30 -12.46
C GLY A 106 5.81 -17.54 -11.13
N ILE A 107 6.09 -18.19 -10.00
CA ILE A 107 6.11 -17.54 -8.70
C ILE A 107 7.27 -16.54 -8.60
N LYS A 108 8.45 -16.86 -9.14
CA LYS A 108 9.56 -15.93 -9.21
C LYS A 108 9.19 -14.68 -10.01
N ASP A 109 8.56 -14.86 -11.17
CA ASP A 109 8.01 -13.77 -11.99
C ASP A 109 7.01 -12.90 -11.18
N TYR A 110 6.15 -13.53 -10.37
CA TYR A 110 5.22 -12.82 -9.50
C TYR A 110 5.98 -11.99 -8.45
N VAL A 111 6.94 -12.59 -7.74
CA VAL A 111 7.73 -11.90 -6.72
C VAL A 111 8.54 -10.74 -7.31
N ASP A 112 9.10 -10.91 -8.50
CA ASP A 112 9.79 -9.83 -9.23
C ASP A 112 8.80 -8.72 -9.64
N PHE A 113 7.59 -9.08 -10.06
CA PHE A 113 6.53 -8.13 -10.34
C PHE A 113 6.12 -7.32 -9.10
N MET A 114 6.02 -7.97 -7.94
CA MET A 114 5.79 -7.31 -6.65
C MET A 114 6.91 -6.33 -6.30
N ARG A 115 8.18 -6.74 -6.47
CA ARG A 115 9.36 -5.90 -6.20
C ARG A 115 9.34 -4.64 -7.06
N ILE A 116 9.15 -4.79 -8.37
CA ILE A 116 9.16 -3.69 -9.35
C ILE A 116 8.05 -2.68 -9.03
N ASN A 117 6.90 -3.16 -8.57
CA ASN A 117 5.73 -2.31 -8.32
C ASN A 117 5.50 -2.00 -6.83
N ALA A 118 6.47 -2.28 -5.96
CA ALA A 118 6.31 -2.19 -4.50
C ALA A 118 5.83 -0.80 -4.06
N LYS A 119 6.32 0.29 -4.68
CA LYS A 119 5.87 1.66 -4.39
C LYS A 119 4.36 1.83 -4.63
N THR A 120 3.86 1.32 -5.75
CA THR A 120 2.44 1.43 -6.11
C THR A 120 1.59 0.56 -5.19
N TRP A 121 2.07 -0.65 -4.84
CA TRP A 121 1.41 -1.50 -3.84
C TRP A 121 1.33 -0.82 -2.48
N TRP A 122 2.45 -0.25 -2.02
CA TRP A 122 2.51 0.48 -0.75
C TRP A 122 1.48 1.62 -0.74
N ALA A 123 1.40 2.41 -1.81
CA ALA A 123 0.44 3.50 -1.93
C ALA A 123 -1.04 3.06 -2.02
N ILE A 124 -1.30 1.83 -2.48
CA ILE A 124 -2.64 1.22 -2.46
C ILE A 124 -2.98 0.77 -1.04
N LEU A 125 -2.11 -0.04 -0.44
CA LEU A 125 -2.32 -0.64 0.88
C LEU A 125 -2.34 0.42 2.00
N HIS A 126 -1.61 1.53 1.87
CA HIS A 126 -1.58 2.59 2.88
C HIS A 126 -2.69 3.64 2.67
N TRP A 127 -3.62 3.40 1.74
CA TRP A 127 -4.82 4.21 1.51
C TRP A 127 -4.57 5.72 1.43
N LEU A 128 -3.50 6.10 0.72
CA LEU A 128 -3.07 7.49 0.59
C LEU A 128 -4.21 8.36 0.02
N THR A 129 -4.76 9.22 0.86
CA THR A 129 -5.84 10.15 0.51
C THR A 129 -5.25 11.54 0.30
N ILE A 130 -5.06 11.91 -0.97
CA ILE A 130 -4.46 13.20 -1.35
C ILE A 130 -5.58 14.24 -1.46
N SER A 131 -5.40 15.38 -0.79
CA SER A 131 -6.30 16.53 -0.88
C SER A 131 -5.73 17.60 -1.79
N PHE A 132 -6.61 18.39 -2.42
CA PHE A 132 -6.22 19.53 -3.25
C PHE A 132 -6.48 20.88 -2.57
N LEU A 133 -6.86 20.84 -1.29
CA LEU A 133 -6.93 22.03 -0.46
C LEU A 133 -5.53 22.27 0.13
N GLY A 134 -4.62 22.75 -0.71
CA GLY A 134 -3.26 23.05 -0.31
C GLY A 134 -3.15 24.38 0.46
N ARG A 135 -2.02 24.60 1.11
CA ARG A 135 -1.72 25.86 1.83
C ARG A 135 -1.65 27.06 0.88
N ASP A 136 -1.13 26.81 -0.32
CA ASP A 136 -1.03 27.76 -1.42
C ASP A 136 -1.26 27.06 -2.77
N ALA A 137 -1.12 27.81 -3.87
CA ALA A 137 -1.31 27.30 -5.21
C ALA A 137 -0.26 26.21 -5.59
N ALA A 138 0.99 26.36 -5.14
CA ALA A 138 2.05 25.41 -5.46
C ALA A 138 1.85 24.07 -4.74
N ASP A 139 1.46 24.11 -3.46
CA ASP A 139 1.10 22.93 -2.66
C ASP A 139 -0.11 22.19 -3.26
N THR A 140 -1.10 22.96 -3.74
CA THR A 140 -2.29 22.45 -4.43
C THR A 140 -1.91 21.73 -5.73
N ASP A 141 -1.06 22.34 -6.56
CA ASP A 141 -0.63 21.76 -7.84
C ASP A 141 0.24 20.51 -7.62
N ALA A 142 1.19 20.55 -6.69
CA ALA A 142 2.02 19.40 -6.34
C ALA A 142 1.18 18.22 -5.81
N SER A 143 0.19 18.49 -4.97
CA SER A 143 -0.75 17.47 -4.48
C SER A 143 -1.58 16.88 -5.63
N ARG A 144 -2.01 17.70 -6.58
CA ARG A 144 -2.73 17.24 -7.78
C ARG A 144 -1.87 16.34 -8.66
N ASP A 145 -0.61 16.71 -8.88
CA ASP A 145 0.33 15.92 -9.67
C ASP A 145 0.58 14.55 -9.04
N LEU A 146 0.80 14.50 -7.72
CA LEU A 146 0.93 13.26 -6.96
C LEU A 146 -0.32 12.37 -7.08
N TYR A 147 -1.51 12.97 -7.02
CA TYR A 147 -2.76 12.24 -7.19
C TYR A 147 -2.89 11.62 -8.59
N GLU A 148 -2.62 12.37 -9.65
CA GLU A 148 -2.70 11.87 -11.02
C GLU A 148 -1.59 10.86 -11.34
N GLU A 149 -0.37 11.03 -10.80
CA GLU A 149 0.68 10.01 -10.86
C GLU A 149 0.22 8.71 -10.18
N ARG A 150 -0.28 8.78 -8.95
CA ARG A 150 -0.81 7.63 -8.22
C ARG A 150 -1.91 6.95 -9.02
N ARG A 151 -2.91 7.70 -9.49
CA ARG A 151 -4.04 7.17 -10.27
C ARG A 151 -3.57 6.43 -11.53
N ARG A 152 -2.63 7.00 -12.29
CA ARG A 152 -2.04 6.37 -13.48
C ARG A 152 -1.28 5.10 -13.12
N ASN A 153 -0.47 5.13 -12.07
CA ASN A 153 0.31 3.98 -11.60
C ASN A 153 -0.59 2.84 -11.14
N VAL A 154 -1.65 3.12 -10.36
CA VAL A 154 -2.63 2.12 -9.92
C VAL A 154 -3.36 1.50 -11.11
N LYS A 155 -3.81 2.32 -12.08
CA LYS A 155 -4.45 1.81 -13.30
C LYS A 155 -3.53 0.86 -14.08
N ARG A 156 -2.26 1.25 -14.26
CA ARG A 156 -1.25 0.43 -14.93
C ARG A 156 -1.00 -0.87 -14.17
N LEU A 157 -0.85 -0.79 -12.86
CA LEU A 157 -0.61 -1.96 -12.01
C LEU A 157 -1.75 -2.98 -12.11
N ARG A 158 -3.01 -2.54 -12.03
CA ARG A 158 -4.19 -3.42 -12.17
C ARG A 158 -4.16 -4.18 -13.51
N ALA A 159 -3.92 -3.47 -14.62
CA ALA A 159 -3.84 -4.10 -15.93
C ALA A 159 -2.68 -5.11 -16.05
N GLN A 160 -1.50 -4.77 -15.51
CA GLN A 160 -0.34 -5.68 -15.52
C GLN A 160 -0.55 -6.89 -14.60
N TYR A 161 -1.21 -6.70 -13.47
CA TYR A 161 -1.55 -7.77 -12.53
C TYR A 161 -2.52 -8.77 -13.14
N GLU A 162 -3.58 -8.30 -13.81
CA GLU A 162 -4.50 -9.17 -14.55
C GLU A 162 -3.78 -9.97 -15.64
N ALA A 163 -2.85 -9.34 -16.36
CA ALA A 163 -2.05 -10.01 -17.38
C ALA A 163 -1.10 -11.06 -16.77
N LEU A 164 -0.48 -10.76 -15.63
CA LEU A 164 0.33 -11.72 -14.86
C LEU A 164 -0.50 -12.93 -14.45
N LEU A 165 -1.67 -12.72 -13.83
CA LEU A 165 -2.55 -13.82 -13.41
C LEU A 165 -2.98 -14.69 -14.59
N LYS A 166 -3.31 -14.09 -15.73
CA LYS A 166 -3.64 -14.83 -16.97
C LYS A 166 -2.48 -15.71 -17.43
N ARG A 167 -1.24 -15.21 -17.40
CA ARG A 167 -0.04 -16.00 -17.75
C ARG A 167 0.18 -17.15 -16.77
N LEU A 168 0.10 -16.88 -15.47
CA LEU A 168 0.31 -17.89 -14.43
C LEU A 168 -0.71 -19.01 -14.50
N PHE A 169 -1.99 -18.67 -14.67
CA PHE A 169 -3.07 -19.66 -14.78
C PHE A 169 -3.08 -20.43 -16.10
N ALA A 170 -2.28 -20.02 -17.08
CA ALA A 170 -2.06 -20.78 -18.31
C ALA A 170 -0.98 -21.85 -18.17
N ILE A 171 -0.15 -21.82 -17.10
CA ILE A 171 0.85 -22.84 -16.82
C ILE A 171 0.12 -24.17 -16.48
N PRO A 172 0.41 -25.28 -17.18
CA PRO A 172 -0.20 -26.56 -16.88
C PRO A 172 0.03 -27.00 -15.43
N GLY A 173 -1.07 -27.28 -14.73
CA GLY A 173 -1.04 -27.73 -13.34
C GLY A 173 -0.81 -26.62 -12.30
N PHE A 174 -0.79 -25.34 -12.67
CA PHE A 174 -0.62 -24.24 -11.73
C PHE A 174 -1.77 -24.21 -10.69
N PRO A 175 -1.49 -24.40 -9.38
CA PRO A 175 -2.51 -24.30 -8.35
C PRO A 175 -2.97 -22.85 -8.20
N LYS A 176 -4.22 -22.55 -8.59
CA LYS A 176 -4.78 -21.19 -8.46
C LYS A 176 -4.78 -20.68 -7.02
N THR A 177 -4.77 -21.58 -6.05
CA THR A 177 -4.69 -21.26 -4.62
C THR A 177 -3.35 -20.68 -4.19
N LEU A 178 -2.28 -20.84 -4.99
CA LEU A 178 -0.97 -20.24 -4.68
C LEU A 178 -1.02 -18.73 -4.56
N VAL A 179 -1.87 -18.04 -5.32
CA VAL A 179 -1.95 -16.57 -5.29
C VAL A 179 -2.48 -16.01 -3.96
N TYR A 180 -3.00 -16.87 -3.09
CA TYR A 180 -3.44 -16.52 -1.74
C TYR A 180 -2.40 -16.85 -0.67
N GLU A 181 -1.21 -17.31 -1.05
CA GLU A 181 -0.09 -17.45 -0.11
C GLU A 181 0.21 -16.09 0.53
N PRO A 182 0.45 -16.02 1.86
CA PRO A 182 0.69 -14.75 2.55
C PRO A 182 1.87 -13.94 2.02
N GLY A 183 2.82 -14.61 1.34
CA GLY A 183 3.97 -13.97 0.70
C GLY A 183 3.69 -13.33 -0.66
N LEU A 184 2.50 -13.53 -1.24
CA LEU A 184 2.11 -12.99 -2.54
C LEU A 184 1.04 -11.91 -2.36
N TRP A 185 1.38 -10.69 -2.76
CA TRP A 185 0.46 -9.55 -2.60
C TRP A 185 -0.63 -9.56 -3.66
N THR A 186 -1.87 -9.67 -3.22
CA THR A 186 -3.05 -9.48 -4.06
C THR A 186 -3.44 -8.01 -4.11
N LEU A 187 -4.13 -7.59 -5.18
CA LEU A 187 -4.70 -6.25 -5.26
C LEU A 187 -6.07 -6.23 -4.56
N PRO A 188 -6.36 -5.21 -3.72
CA PRO A 188 -7.71 -4.94 -3.21
C PRO A 188 -8.72 -4.60 -4.30
#